data_AF-A0A7S0E6U3-F1
#
_entry.id   AF-A0A7S0E6U3-F1
#
_cell.length_a   1.000
_cell.length_b   1.000
_cell.length_c   1.000
_cell.angle_alpha   90.00
_cell.angle_beta   90.00
_cell.angle_gamma   90.00
#
_symmetry.space_group_name_H-M   'P 1'
#
loop_
_entity.id
_entity.type
_entity.pdbx_description
1 polymer ?
#
loop_
_entity_poly.entity_id
_entity_poly.type
_entity_poly.pdbx_seq_one_letter_code
_entity_poly.pdbx_strand_id
1 'polypeptide(L)'
;MQVIAAMVGWPFVALLAVPMAILLLSSFRLTTLVLSSVKAVVIVLTPMMVVEFLMYGKVVLPTLQIVLYNVLGVGGDSTLYGTEEWWFYLANLTLNFNVAWPLCLLFPFLRLLVAITEQNAKTKDELFKSIILLSSAHLWIAFFSCLAHKEERFIFAVYPIIALSAGLSLCDISVLYLRLFPSTPVASGNNRTPSHRLRLDKVLQMLTLVVFLFVSFSRLLLAVKGFTAPFRVWDQVAYVQVPPSLKAPLKLCVGKEWYRFPSHFFVEGNWTTVRFIRSKFDGQLPGLFPESPDSLWGRVEGARSEDETFNSRNLQDESRLERAENCALLVDMATAHQQEDHYEEQEGWEIVYEEPFLDVASSRFPFKTFYLPWMFNRKNSFGRYVLLKNVKILPSSTG
;
A
#
# COMPACT_ATOMS: atom_id res chain seq x y z
N MET A 1 -15.78 12.98 -12.27
CA MET A 1 -15.14 11.91 -11.48
C MET A 1 -13.71 11.62 -11.93
N GLN A 2 -13.44 11.11 -13.14
CA GLN A 2 -12.06 10.78 -13.56
C GLN A 2 -11.09 11.99 -13.55
N VAL A 3 -11.54 13.15 -14.02
CA VAL A 3 -10.75 14.41 -13.96
C VAL A 3 -10.42 14.79 -12.51
N ILE A 4 -11.37 14.64 -11.59
CA ILE A 4 -11.14 14.91 -10.16
C ILE A 4 -10.10 13.92 -9.61
N ALA A 5 -10.26 12.63 -9.91
CA ALA A 5 -9.33 11.59 -9.44
C ALA A 5 -7.91 11.79 -9.96
N ALA A 6 -7.73 12.22 -11.22
CA ALA A 6 -6.43 12.48 -11.81
C ALA A 6 -5.80 13.79 -11.33
N MET A 7 -6.59 14.86 -11.23
CA MET A 7 -6.07 16.20 -10.91
C MET A 7 -5.89 16.40 -9.40
N VAL A 8 -6.91 16.09 -8.60
CA VAL A 8 -6.88 16.30 -7.14
C VAL A 8 -6.26 15.10 -6.43
N GLY A 9 -6.48 13.89 -6.96
CA GLY A 9 -5.92 12.67 -6.39
C GLY A 9 -4.51 12.39 -6.90
N TRP A 10 -4.41 11.47 -7.86
CA TRP A 10 -3.13 10.99 -8.38
C TRP A 10 -3.13 10.99 -9.92
N PRO A 11 -2.20 11.70 -10.58
CA PRO A 11 -2.21 11.91 -12.03
C PRO A 11 -2.31 10.62 -12.85
N PHE A 12 -1.62 9.59 -12.40
CA PHE A 12 -1.50 8.34 -13.15
C PHE A 12 -2.85 7.65 -13.34
N VAL A 13 -3.85 7.89 -12.47
CA VAL A 13 -5.22 7.37 -12.60
C VAL A 13 -5.86 7.73 -13.95
N ALA A 14 -5.39 8.79 -14.62
CA ALA A 14 -5.79 9.10 -16.00
C ALA A 14 -5.53 7.95 -16.98
N LEU A 15 -4.52 7.11 -16.73
CA LEU A 15 -4.23 5.91 -17.54
C LEU A 15 -5.40 4.91 -17.52
N LEU A 16 -6.11 4.78 -16.40
CA LEU A 16 -7.30 3.91 -16.30
C LEU A 16 -8.47 4.41 -17.13
N ALA A 17 -8.50 5.70 -17.47
CA ALA A 17 -9.54 6.29 -18.32
C ALA A 17 -9.30 6.00 -19.81
N VAL A 18 -8.09 5.59 -20.22
CA VAL A 18 -7.73 5.40 -21.64
C VAL A 18 -8.66 4.40 -22.33
N PRO A 19 -8.93 3.18 -21.80
CA PRO A 19 -9.80 2.25 -22.51
C PRO A 19 -11.26 2.73 -22.58
N MET A 20 -11.74 3.45 -21.56
CA MET A 20 -13.05 4.09 -21.61
C MET A 20 -13.09 5.16 -22.70
N ALA A 21 -12.04 5.98 -22.83
CA ALA A 21 -11.94 7.00 -23.86
C ALA A 21 -11.99 6.39 -25.28
N ILE A 22 -11.35 5.25 -25.49
CA ILE A 22 -11.41 4.50 -26.75
C ILE A 22 -12.85 4.10 -27.09
N LEU A 23 -13.63 3.61 -26.11
CA LEU A 23 -15.04 3.27 -26.32
C LEU A 23 -15.91 4.51 -26.58
N LEU A 24 -15.60 5.63 -25.94
CA LEU A 24 -16.34 6.88 -26.16
C LEU A 24 -16.08 7.45 -27.56
N LEU A 25 -14.88 7.27 -28.12
CA LEU A 25 -14.56 7.71 -29.48
C LEU A 25 -15.39 7.01 -30.56
N SER A 26 -15.89 5.79 -30.31
CA SER A 26 -16.80 5.11 -31.25
C SER A 26 -18.24 5.62 -31.16
N SER A 27 -18.60 6.26 -30.04
CA SER A 27 -19.98 6.68 -29.74
C SER A 27 -20.19 8.19 -29.88
N PHE A 28 -19.14 8.99 -29.75
CA PHE A 28 -19.21 10.45 -29.73
C PHE A 28 -18.19 11.09 -30.67
N ARG A 29 -18.52 12.29 -31.14
CA ARG A 29 -17.59 13.10 -31.94
C ARG A 29 -16.39 13.53 -31.09
N LEU A 30 -15.20 13.45 -31.65
CA LEU A 30 -13.95 13.87 -31.00
C LEU A 30 -14.05 15.30 -30.45
N THR A 31 -14.65 16.22 -31.20
CA THR A 31 -14.83 17.61 -30.78
C THR A 31 -15.64 17.74 -29.49
N THR A 32 -16.74 16.98 -29.37
CA THR A 32 -17.57 16.96 -28.17
C THR A 32 -16.82 16.40 -26.97
N LEU A 33 -16.04 15.33 -27.18
CA LEU A 33 -15.24 14.71 -26.12
C LEU A 33 -14.14 15.67 -25.64
N VAL A 34 -13.39 16.27 -26.56
CA VAL A 34 -12.33 17.24 -26.24
C VAL A 34 -12.90 18.45 -25.50
N LEU A 35 -13.98 19.06 -26.01
CA LEU A 35 -14.57 20.24 -25.38
C LEU A 35 -15.11 19.92 -23.98
N SER A 36 -15.73 18.76 -23.80
CA SER A 36 -16.24 18.30 -22.50
C SER A 36 -15.09 18.05 -21.52
N SER A 37 -14.00 17.42 -21.97
CA SER A 37 -12.80 17.19 -21.16
C SER A 37 -12.13 18.50 -20.75
N VAL A 38 -11.96 19.45 -21.67
CA VAL A 38 -11.41 20.78 -21.37
C VAL A 38 -12.30 21.51 -20.36
N LYS A 39 -13.61 21.50 -20.56
CA LYS A 39 -14.57 22.12 -19.62
C LYS A 39 -14.44 21.50 -18.23
N ALA A 40 -14.36 20.17 -18.13
CA ALA A 40 -14.18 19.48 -16.85
C ALA A 40 -12.85 19.81 -16.19
N VAL A 41 -11.75 19.86 -16.95
CA VAL A 41 -10.42 20.25 -16.47
C VAL A 41 -10.46 21.67 -15.91
N VAL A 42 -11.01 22.64 -16.63
CA VAL A 42 -11.09 24.04 -16.16
C VAL A 42 -11.89 24.14 -14.86
N ILE A 43 -13.06 23.49 -14.79
CA ILE A 43 -13.92 23.52 -13.59
C ILE A 43 -13.21 22.97 -12.35
N VAL A 44 -12.36 21.96 -12.51
CA VAL A 44 -11.63 21.33 -11.40
C VAL A 44 -10.33 22.07 -11.09
N LEU A 45 -9.59 22.47 -12.12
CA LEU A 45 -8.29 23.11 -12.00
C LEU A 45 -8.39 24.48 -11.35
N THR A 46 -9.42 25.28 -11.67
CA THR A 46 -9.56 26.64 -11.12
C THR A 46 -9.62 26.66 -9.59
N PRO A 47 -10.55 25.98 -8.90
CA PRO A 47 -10.57 25.97 -7.44
C PRO A 47 -9.34 25.28 -6.84
N MET A 48 -8.83 24.23 -7.49
CA MET A 48 -7.59 23.57 -7.07
C MET A 48 -6.43 24.56 -7.02
N MET A 49 -6.16 25.29 -8.12
CA MET A 49 -5.07 26.27 -8.19
C MET A 49 -5.20 27.39 -7.15
N VAL A 50 -6.42 27.79 -6.80
CA VAL A 50 -6.65 28.76 -5.71
C VAL A 50 -6.20 28.18 -4.37
N VAL A 51 -6.60 26.93 -4.06
CA VAL A 51 -6.17 26.26 -2.83
C VAL A 51 -4.66 26.05 -2.82
N GLU A 52 -4.08 25.56 -3.91
CA GLU A 52 -2.62 25.36 -4.02
C GLU A 52 -1.86 26.67 -3.81
N PHE A 53 -2.32 27.77 -4.41
CA PHE A 53 -1.72 29.09 -4.22
C PHE A 53 -1.84 29.56 -2.77
N LEU A 54 -2.98 29.35 -2.12
CA LEU A 54 -3.17 29.71 -0.71
C LEU A 54 -2.28 28.86 0.21
N MET A 55 -2.09 27.58 -0.06
CA MET A 55 -1.32 26.66 0.79
C MET A 55 0.18 26.77 0.57
N TYR A 56 0.65 26.87 -0.67
CA TYR A 56 2.08 26.96 -0.99
C TYR A 56 2.61 28.40 -1.04
N GLY A 57 1.74 29.41 -1.15
CA GLY A 57 2.15 30.81 -1.35
C GLY A 57 2.73 31.11 -2.74
N LYS A 58 2.78 30.10 -3.62
CA LYS A 58 3.29 30.18 -5.00
C LYS A 58 2.39 29.39 -5.94
N VAL A 59 2.39 29.76 -7.21
CA VAL A 59 1.61 29.07 -8.25
C VAL A 59 2.32 27.75 -8.58
N VAL A 60 1.77 26.64 -8.09
CA VAL A 60 2.29 25.29 -8.31
C VAL A 60 1.16 24.40 -8.82
N LEU A 61 1.51 23.47 -9.71
CA LEU A 61 0.62 22.41 -10.16
C LEU A 61 1.20 21.05 -9.71
N PRO A 62 0.87 20.58 -8.49
CA PRO A 62 1.50 19.40 -7.91
C PRO A 62 1.38 18.15 -8.80
N THR A 63 0.22 17.98 -9.42
CA THR A 63 -0.08 16.89 -10.37
C THR A 63 0.92 16.84 -11.52
N LEU A 64 1.28 18.00 -12.09
CA LEU A 64 2.27 18.08 -13.16
C LEU A 64 3.67 17.81 -12.62
N GLN A 65 4.01 18.37 -11.45
CA GLN A 65 5.32 18.19 -10.85
C GLN A 65 5.61 16.73 -10.50
N ILE A 66 4.60 15.97 -10.04
CA ILE A 66 4.69 14.53 -9.81
C ILE A 66 5.02 13.77 -11.10
N VAL A 67 4.38 14.12 -12.22
CA VAL A 67 4.63 13.47 -13.52
C VAL A 67 6.03 13.83 -14.03
N LEU A 68 6.39 15.11 -13.97
CA LEU A 68 7.71 15.60 -14.38
C LEU A 68 8.83 14.92 -13.59
N TYR A 69 8.67 14.79 -12.27
CA TYR A 69 9.64 14.13 -11.41
C TYR A 69 9.74 12.62 -11.70
N ASN A 70 8.62 11.89 -11.63
CA ASN A 70 8.64 10.43 -11.67
C ASN A 70 8.86 9.84 -13.07
N VAL A 71 8.38 10.53 -14.12
CA VAL A 71 8.42 10.01 -15.50
C VAL A 71 9.53 10.66 -16.32
N LEU A 72 9.77 11.97 -16.15
CA LEU A 72 10.75 12.70 -16.95
C LEU A 72 12.06 13.00 -16.19
N GLY A 73 12.16 12.66 -14.91
CA GLY A 73 13.36 12.91 -14.09
C GLY A 73 13.67 14.38 -13.88
N VAL A 74 12.67 15.25 -13.98
CA VAL A 74 12.86 16.70 -13.80
C VAL A 74 12.81 17.03 -12.32
N GLY A 75 13.91 17.56 -11.78
CA GLY A 75 14.00 18.01 -10.40
C GLY A 75 14.47 16.95 -9.38
N GLY A 76 14.81 15.75 -9.83
CA GLY A 76 15.42 14.70 -9.01
C GLY A 76 15.41 13.33 -9.68
N ASP A 77 15.70 12.29 -8.90
CA ASP A 77 15.80 10.91 -9.38
C ASP A 77 14.64 10.06 -8.78
N SER A 78 13.88 9.39 -9.64
CA SER A 78 12.80 8.51 -9.20
C SER A 78 13.31 7.21 -8.57
N THR A 79 14.61 6.93 -8.65
CA THR A 79 15.26 5.78 -8.03
C THR A 79 15.79 6.03 -6.62
N LEU A 80 15.57 7.23 -6.08
CA LEU A 80 16.14 7.70 -4.80
C LEU A 80 15.85 6.79 -3.60
N TYR A 81 14.71 6.09 -3.62
CA TYR A 81 14.27 5.19 -2.55
C TYR A 81 14.44 3.71 -2.90
N GLY A 82 15.29 3.42 -3.88
CA GLY A 82 15.58 2.07 -4.35
C GLY A 82 14.77 1.66 -5.58
N THR A 83 15.24 0.59 -6.22
CA THR A 83 14.63 0.00 -7.41
C THR A 83 14.32 -1.46 -7.16
N GLU A 84 13.34 -1.97 -7.87
CA GLU A 84 12.90 -3.36 -7.74
C GLU A 84 12.95 -4.08 -9.08
N GLU A 85 13.12 -5.40 -9.01
CA GLU A 85 13.22 -6.26 -10.17
C GLU A 85 11.94 -6.27 -11.03
N TRP A 86 12.06 -6.68 -12.29
CA TRP A 86 10.93 -6.70 -13.24
C TRP A 86 9.77 -7.60 -12.78
N TRP A 87 10.06 -8.65 -11.99
CA TRP A 87 9.07 -9.61 -11.51
C TRP A 87 8.37 -9.16 -10.22
N PHE A 88 8.70 -8.01 -9.64
CA PHE A 88 8.16 -7.52 -8.37
C PHE A 88 6.63 -7.57 -8.32
N TYR A 89 5.93 -7.02 -9.32
CA TYR A 89 4.47 -7.03 -9.34
C TYR A 89 3.88 -8.41 -9.58
N LEU A 90 4.59 -9.31 -10.28
CA LEU A 90 4.17 -10.72 -10.40
C LEU A 90 4.19 -11.39 -9.03
N ALA A 91 5.26 -11.22 -8.26
CA ALA A 91 5.35 -11.75 -6.90
C ALA A 91 4.31 -11.11 -5.98
N ASN A 92 4.19 -9.78 -6.00
CA ASN A 92 3.25 -9.05 -5.15
C ASN A 92 1.79 -9.47 -5.42
N LEU A 93 1.36 -9.50 -6.69
CA LEU A 93 0.00 -9.87 -7.05
C LEU A 93 -0.28 -11.36 -6.82
N THR A 94 0.72 -12.23 -6.98
CA THR A 94 0.57 -13.65 -6.61
C THR A 94 0.36 -13.81 -5.11
N LEU A 95 1.04 -13.00 -4.29
CA LEU A 95 0.89 -13.04 -2.84
C LEU A 95 -0.46 -12.47 -2.38
N ASN A 96 -0.92 -11.38 -2.99
CA ASN A 96 -2.14 -10.67 -2.57
C ASN A 96 -3.42 -11.24 -3.20
N PHE A 97 -3.38 -11.61 -4.49
CA PHE A 97 -4.54 -12.09 -5.25
C PHE A 97 -4.50 -13.59 -5.56
N ASN A 98 -3.39 -14.28 -5.30
CA ASN A 98 -3.25 -15.74 -5.44
C ASN A 98 -3.89 -16.31 -6.73
N VAL A 99 -4.94 -17.12 -6.64
CA VAL A 99 -5.63 -17.73 -7.79
C VAL A 99 -6.38 -16.70 -8.65
N ALA A 100 -6.76 -15.55 -8.10
CA ALA A 100 -7.42 -14.49 -8.87
C ALA A 100 -6.45 -13.78 -9.82
N TRP A 101 -5.16 -13.71 -9.49
CA TRP A 101 -4.14 -13.09 -10.35
C TRP A 101 -4.03 -13.74 -11.74
N PRO A 102 -3.76 -15.06 -11.87
CA PRO A 102 -3.70 -15.70 -13.18
C PRO A 102 -5.04 -15.66 -13.92
N LEU A 103 -6.17 -15.70 -13.22
CA LEU A 103 -7.49 -15.55 -13.84
C LEU A 103 -7.67 -14.15 -14.45
N CYS A 104 -7.20 -13.09 -13.78
CA CYS A 104 -7.18 -11.75 -14.34
C CYS A 104 -6.31 -11.67 -15.59
N LEU A 105 -5.10 -12.27 -15.59
CA LEU A 105 -4.22 -12.29 -16.75
C LEU A 105 -4.83 -13.01 -17.97
N LEU A 106 -5.58 -14.09 -17.72
CA LEU A 106 -6.24 -14.88 -18.77
C LEU A 106 -7.54 -14.24 -19.27
N PHE A 107 -8.09 -13.24 -18.55
CA PHE A 107 -9.36 -12.60 -18.87
C PHE A 107 -9.53 -12.18 -20.32
N PRO A 108 -8.64 -11.35 -20.94
CA PRO A 108 -8.87 -10.88 -22.30
C PRO A 108 -8.92 -12.03 -23.31
N PHE A 109 -8.12 -13.09 -23.08
CA PHE A 109 -8.11 -14.27 -23.94
C PHE A 109 -9.39 -15.11 -23.79
N LEU A 110 -9.78 -15.44 -22.56
CA LEU A 110 -10.99 -16.22 -22.28
C LEU A 110 -12.24 -15.50 -22.80
N ARG A 111 -12.34 -14.20 -22.52
CA ARG A 111 -13.45 -13.36 -22.97
C ARG A 111 -13.54 -13.27 -24.49
N LEU A 112 -12.39 -13.19 -25.18
CA LEU A 112 -12.33 -13.21 -26.64
C LEU A 112 -12.84 -14.54 -27.21
N LEU A 113 -12.44 -15.67 -26.63
CA LEU A 113 -12.94 -16.99 -27.06
C LEU A 113 -14.46 -17.11 -26.92
N VAL A 114 -15.02 -16.61 -25.82
CA VAL A 114 -16.48 -16.54 -25.62
C VAL A 114 -17.12 -15.65 -26.68
N ALA A 115 -16.53 -14.49 -26.99
CA ALA A 115 -17.06 -13.56 -27.99
C ALA A 115 -17.03 -14.11 -29.43
N ILE A 116 -16.00 -14.88 -29.79
CA ILE A 116 -15.90 -15.50 -31.12
C ILE A 116 -16.95 -16.60 -31.30
N THR A 117 -17.24 -17.34 -30.24
CA THR A 117 -18.23 -18.43 -30.25
C THR A 117 -19.66 -17.94 -30.01
N GLU A 118 -19.85 -16.65 -29.71
CA GLU A 118 -21.15 -16.02 -29.51
C GLU A 118 -21.83 -15.68 -30.84
N GLN A 119 -23.08 -16.11 -30.99
CA GLN A 119 -23.87 -15.86 -32.21
C GLN A 119 -24.68 -14.56 -32.13
N ASN A 120 -25.07 -14.14 -30.92
CA ASN A 120 -25.82 -12.91 -30.76
C ASN A 120 -24.91 -11.68 -30.92
N ALA A 121 -25.14 -10.89 -31.97
CA ALA A 121 -24.34 -9.71 -32.29
C ALA A 121 -24.29 -8.68 -31.14
N LYS A 122 -25.41 -8.47 -30.43
CA LYS A 122 -25.46 -7.54 -29.29
C LYS A 122 -24.61 -8.04 -28.12
N THR A 123 -24.73 -9.32 -27.78
CA THR A 123 -23.92 -9.93 -26.72
C THR A 123 -22.43 -9.89 -27.08
N LYS A 124 -22.10 -10.20 -28.33
CA LYS A 124 -20.73 -10.15 -28.84
C LYS A 124 -20.11 -8.75 -28.69
N ASP A 125 -20.85 -7.70 -29.05
CA ASP A 125 -20.42 -6.31 -28.88
C ASP A 125 -20.15 -5.95 -27.41
N GLU A 126 -21.05 -6.34 -26.49
CA GLU A 126 -20.84 -6.14 -25.05
C GLU A 126 -19.63 -6.92 -24.50
N LEU A 127 -19.37 -8.13 -25.01
CA LEU A 127 -18.16 -8.88 -24.65
C LEU A 127 -16.89 -8.15 -25.11
N PHE A 128 -16.84 -7.62 -26.34
CA PHE A 128 -15.71 -6.82 -26.82
C PHE A 128 -15.49 -5.54 -26.00
N LYS A 129 -16.58 -4.82 -25.68
CA LYS A 129 -16.52 -3.64 -24.80
C LYS A 129 -15.94 -4.00 -23.44
N SER A 130 -16.29 -5.15 -22.88
CA SER A 130 -15.76 -5.61 -21.58
C SER A 130 -14.26 -5.89 -21.63
N ILE A 131 -13.73 -6.44 -22.73
CA ILE A 131 -12.28 -6.64 -22.95
C ILE A 131 -11.57 -5.29 -22.91
N ILE A 132 -12.08 -4.32 -23.67
CA ILE A 132 -11.47 -3.00 -23.75
C ILE A 132 -11.50 -2.34 -22.36
N LEU A 133 -12.66 -2.26 -21.71
CA LEU A 133 -12.80 -1.57 -20.43
C LEU A 133 -11.89 -2.15 -19.33
N LEU A 134 -11.80 -3.49 -19.22
CA LEU A 134 -11.02 -4.16 -18.19
C LEU A 134 -9.54 -4.37 -18.57
N SER A 135 -9.15 -4.08 -19.81
CA SER A 135 -7.73 -3.98 -20.21
C SER A 135 -6.99 -2.89 -19.45
N SER A 136 -7.71 -1.95 -18.81
CA SER A 136 -7.15 -0.92 -17.93
C SER A 136 -6.24 -1.50 -16.83
N ALA A 137 -6.57 -2.65 -16.24
CA ALA A 137 -5.70 -3.31 -15.26
C ALA A 137 -4.37 -3.79 -15.88
N HIS A 138 -4.43 -4.35 -17.09
CA HIS A 138 -3.25 -4.83 -17.80
C HIS A 138 -2.35 -3.68 -18.23
N LEU A 139 -2.95 -2.62 -18.79
CA LEU A 139 -2.26 -1.39 -19.16
C LEU A 139 -1.56 -0.77 -17.95
N TRP A 140 -2.26 -0.70 -16.82
CA TRP A 140 -1.72 -0.17 -15.56
C TRP A 140 -0.51 -0.96 -15.05
N ILE A 141 -0.67 -2.29 -14.93
CA ILE A 141 0.39 -3.16 -14.43
C ILE A 141 1.60 -3.13 -15.39
N ALA A 142 1.37 -3.11 -16.70
CA ALA A 142 2.44 -2.98 -17.68
C ALA A 142 3.19 -1.65 -17.53
N PHE A 143 2.47 -0.54 -17.43
CA PHE A 143 3.06 0.78 -17.25
C PHE A 143 3.95 0.86 -16.01
N PHE A 144 3.43 0.44 -14.84
CA PHE A 144 4.22 0.47 -13.60
C PHE A 144 5.35 -0.55 -13.59
N SER A 145 5.22 -1.69 -14.30
CA SER A 145 6.31 -2.67 -14.42
C SER A 145 7.51 -2.12 -15.21
N CYS A 146 7.29 -1.18 -16.13
CA CYS A 146 8.35 -0.51 -16.88
C CYS A 146 9.14 0.51 -16.05
N LEU A 147 8.60 0.97 -14.91
CA LEU A 147 9.30 1.90 -14.03
C LEU A 147 10.33 1.16 -13.16
N ALA A 148 11.50 1.78 -12.96
CA ALA A 148 12.57 1.20 -12.15
C ALA A 148 12.15 1.10 -10.66
N HIS A 149 11.54 2.17 -10.15
CA HIS A 149 10.94 2.20 -8.82
C HIS A 149 9.56 1.54 -8.83
N LYS A 150 9.33 0.62 -7.91
CA LYS A 150 8.08 -0.13 -7.79
C LYS A 150 7.66 -0.17 -6.34
N GLU A 151 6.37 0.02 -6.10
CA GLU A 151 5.79 -0.08 -4.77
C GLU A 151 4.44 -0.78 -4.88
N GLU A 152 4.12 -1.60 -3.88
CA GLU A 152 2.83 -2.29 -3.81
C GLU A 152 1.64 -1.31 -3.92
N ARG A 153 1.74 -0.13 -3.26
CA ARG A 153 0.66 0.86 -3.25
C ARG A 153 0.29 1.41 -4.62
N PHE A 154 1.19 1.37 -5.60
CA PHE A 154 0.89 1.84 -6.96
C PHE A 154 -0.14 0.97 -7.68
N ILE A 155 -0.32 -0.28 -7.25
CA ILE A 155 -1.27 -1.21 -7.89
C ILE A 155 -2.66 -1.17 -7.23
N PHE A 156 -2.81 -0.51 -6.08
CA PHE A 156 -4.08 -0.45 -5.34
C PHE A 156 -5.25 0.06 -6.19
N ALA A 157 -4.98 0.97 -7.13
CA ALA A 157 -5.99 1.53 -8.03
C ALA A 157 -6.69 0.48 -8.90
N VAL A 158 -6.04 -0.65 -9.20
CA VAL A 158 -6.58 -1.70 -10.08
C VAL A 158 -7.01 -2.96 -9.35
N TYR A 159 -6.87 -3.02 -8.02
CA TYR A 159 -7.32 -4.17 -7.20
C TYR A 159 -8.78 -4.57 -7.46
N PRO A 160 -9.75 -3.64 -7.56
CA PRO A 160 -11.13 -3.99 -7.90
C PRO A 160 -11.28 -4.57 -9.31
N ILE A 161 -10.49 -4.08 -10.27
CA ILE A 161 -10.53 -4.52 -11.67
C ILE A 161 -9.94 -5.92 -11.81
N ILE A 162 -8.90 -6.24 -11.03
CA ILE A 162 -8.32 -7.59 -10.93
C ILE A 162 -9.36 -8.58 -10.41
N ALA A 163 -10.04 -8.24 -9.31
CA ALA A 163 -11.08 -9.09 -8.72
C ALA A 163 -12.26 -9.30 -9.69
N LEU A 164 -12.73 -8.24 -10.35
CA LEU A 164 -13.80 -8.31 -11.34
C LEU A 164 -13.39 -9.17 -12.54
N SER A 165 -12.19 -8.95 -13.09
CA SER A 165 -11.67 -9.72 -14.24
C SER A 165 -11.52 -11.19 -13.88
N ALA A 166 -11.04 -11.51 -12.67
CA ALA A 166 -10.94 -12.89 -12.20
C ALA A 166 -12.30 -13.58 -12.08
N GLY A 167 -13.31 -12.91 -11.52
CA GLY A 167 -14.67 -13.44 -11.44
C GLY A 167 -15.30 -13.66 -12.82
N LEU A 168 -15.10 -12.72 -13.73
CA LEU A 168 -15.56 -12.83 -15.11
C LEU A 168 -14.84 -13.96 -15.88
N SER A 169 -13.55 -14.16 -15.67
CA SER A 169 -12.79 -15.28 -16.22
C SER A 169 -13.33 -16.63 -15.76
N LEU A 170 -13.73 -16.75 -14.48
CA LEU A 170 -14.38 -17.97 -13.99
C LEU A 170 -15.69 -18.24 -14.73
N CYS A 171 -16.52 -17.22 -14.92
CA CYS A 171 -17.74 -17.35 -15.72
C CYS A 171 -17.45 -17.73 -17.19
N ASP A 172 -16.42 -17.14 -17.80
CA ASP A 172 -16.04 -17.45 -19.18
C ASP A 172 -15.56 -18.90 -19.32
N ILE A 173 -14.77 -19.39 -18.35
CA ILE A 173 -14.36 -20.80 -18.29
C ILE A 173 -15.59 -21.72 -18.23
N SER A 174 -16.58 -21.39 -17.40
CA SER A 174 -17.85 -22.12 -17.31
C SER A 174 -18.59 -22.17 -18.64
N VAL A 175 -18.70 -21.03 -19.32
CA VAL A 175 -19.38 -20.91 -20.62
C VAL A 175 -18.64 -21.73 -21.69
N LEU A 176 -17.32 -21.60 -21.76
CA LEU A 176 -16.49 -22.35 -22.72
C LEU A 176 -16.56 -23.86 -22.47
N TYR A 177 -16.53 -24.30 -21.21
CA TYR A 177 -16.69 -25.70 -20.85
C TYR A 177 -18.03 -26.28 -21.35
N LEU A 178 -19.13 -25.56 -21.14
CA LEU A 178 -20.46 -25.99 -21.60
C LEU A 178 -20.57 -26.00 -23.14
N ARG A 179 -19.86 -25.10 -23.84
CA ARG A 179 -19.83 -25.05 -25.32
C ARG A 179 -18.97 -26.16 -25.94
N LEU A 180 -17.83 -26.48 -25.34
CA LEU A 180 -16.90 -27.52 -25.84
C LEU A 180 -17.42 -28.94 -25.62
N PHE A 181 -18.22 -29.14 -24.56
CA PHE A 181 -18.80 -30.45 -24.22
C PHE A 181 -20.33 -30.41 -24.26
N PRO A 182 -20.95 -30.26 -25.44
CA PRO A 182 -22.40 -30.17 -25.56
C PRO A 182 -23.11 -31.45 -25.10
N SER A 183 -24.31 -31.28 -24.54
CA SER A 183 -25.36 -32.32 -24.50
C SER A 183 -25.52 -33.02 -25.83
N THR A 184 -25.14 -34.29 -26.02
CA THR A 184 -25.88 -35.08 -27.01
C THR A 184 -27.34 -35.10 -26.55
N PRO A 185 -28.31 -34.65 -27.36
CA PRO A 185 -29.71 -34.82 -27.02
C PRO A 185 -29.99 -36.32 -27.05
N VAL A 186 -30.10 -36.95 -25.87
CA VAL A 186 -30.59 -38.32 -25.79
C VAL A 186 -32.07 -38.27 -26.18
N ALA A 187 -32.37 -38.76 -27.37
CA ALA A 187 -33.72 -39.02 -27.85
C ALA A 187 -34.34 -40.18 -27.05
N SER A 188 -34.63 -39.97 -25.76
CA SER A 188 -35.41 -40.91 -24.96
C SER A 188 -35.90 -40.24 -23.68
N GLY A 189 -37.16 -39.80 -23.72
CA GLY A 189 -38.22 -39.87 -22.68
C GLY A 189 -37.94 -39.68 -21.19
N ASN A 190 -36.75 -39.35 -20.71
CA ASN A 190 -36.47 -39.22 -19.28
C ASN A 190 -35.75 -37.90 -18.99
N ASN A 191 -36.49 -36.94 -18.43
CA ASN A 191 -36.11 -35.55 -18.12
C ASN A 191 -35.05 -35.40 -17.00
N ARG A 192 -33.98 -36.19 -17.03
CA ARG A 192 -32.86 -36.08 -16.08
C ARG A 192 -31.58 -36.37 -16.86
N THR A 193 -30.84 -35.35 -17.34
CA THR A 193 -29.46 -35.10 -16.87
C THR A 193 -28.82 -33.75 -17.36
N PRO A 194 -29.44 -32.55 -17.22
CA PRO A 194 -28.66 -31.30 -17.25
C PRO A 194 -27.90 -31.02 -15.93
N SER A 195 -28.25 -31.72 -14.85
CA SER A 195 -27.90 -31.35 -13.47
C SER A 195 -26.45 -31.59 -13.07
N HIS A 196 -25.75 -32.57 -13.66
CA HIS A 196 -24.40 -32.94 -13.20
C HIS A 196 -23.32 -31.94 -13.65
N ARG A 197 -23.40 -31.42 -14.89
CA ARG A 197 -22.43 -30.45 -15.43
C ARG A 197 -22.56 -29.06 -14.79
N LEU A 198 -23.80 -28.60 -14.64
CA LEU A 198 -24.09 -27.35 -13.93
C LEU A 198 -23.68 -27.43 -12.45
N ARG A 199 -23.70 -28.63 -11.87
CA ARG A 199 -23.19 -28.91 -10.52
C ARG A 199 -21.66 -28.89 -10.48
N LEU A 200 -20.98 -29.50 -11.44
CA LEU A 200 -19.51 -29.51 -11.52
C LEU A 200 -18.95 -28.09 -11.69
N ASP A 201 -19.58 -27.27 -12.54
CA ASP A 201 -19.19 -25.87 -12.74
C ASP A 201 -19.27 -25.04 -11.44
N LYS A 202 -20.42 -25.13 -10.75
CA LYS A 202 -20.60 -24.49 -9.44
C LYS A 202 -19.60 -25.01 -8.41
N VAL A 203 -19.29 -26.30 -8.43
CA VAL A 203 -18.27 -26.89 -7.55
C VAL A 203 -16.90 -26.29 -7.84
N LEU A 204 -16.52 -26.12 -9.10
CA LEU A 204 -15.23 -25.50 -9.48
C LEU A 204 -15.16 -24.04 -9.02
N GLN A 205 -16.19 -23.24 -9.28
CA GLN A 205 -16.25 -21.84 -8.84
C GLN A 205 -16.16 -21.75 -7.31
N MET A 206 -16.93 -22.57 -6.59
CA MET A 206 -16.88 -22.61 -5.13
C MET A 206 -15.52 -23.05 -4.61
N LEU A 207 -14.88 -24.03 -5.24
CA LEU A 207 -13.54 -24.48 -4.88
C LEU A 207 -12.53 -23.35 -5.07
N THR A 208 -12.57 -22.61 -6.19
CA THR A 208 -11.67 -21.47 -6.42
C THR A 208 -11.87 -20.39 -5.35
N LEU A 209 -13.13 -20.06 -5.00
CA LEU A 209 -13.43 -19.09 -3.94
C LEU A 209 -12.92 -19.56 -2.57
N VAL A 210 -13.13 -20.83 -2.23
CA VAL A 210 -12.64 -21.41 -0.96
C VAL A 210 -11.12 -21.36 -0.89
N VAL A 211 -10.42 -21.71 -1.97
CA VAL A 211 -8.94 -21.63 -2.04
C VAL A 211 -8.48 -20.18 -1.91
N PHE A 212 -9.10 -19.24 -2.64
CA PHE A 212 -8.79 -17.81 -2.54
C PHE A 212 -8.92 -17.30 -1.11
N LEU A 213 -10.07 -17.55 -0.47
CA LEU A 213 -10.35 -17.11 0.89
C LEU A 213 -9.40 -17.76 1.90
N PHE A 214 -9.10 -19.05 1.76
CA PHE A 214 -8.19 -19.77 2.66
C PHE A 214 -6.77 -19.20 2.61
N VAL A 215 -6.22 -19.02 1.40
CA VAL A 215 -4.86 -18.48 1.21
C VAL A 215 -4.79 -17.02 1.69
N SER A 216 -5.78 -16.19 1.33
CA SER A 216 -5.84 -14.79 1.76
C SER A 216 -5.99 -14.67 3.28
N PHE A 217 -6.82 -15.51 3.91
CA PHE A 217 -6.99 -15.50 5.36
C PHE A 217 -5.72 -15.97 6.08
N SER A 218 -5.04 -16.99 5.58
CA SER A 218 -3.75 -17.43 6.11
C SER A 218 -2.69 -16.31 6.05
N ARG A 219 -2.63 -15.57 4.94
CA ARG A 219 -1.73 -14.41 4.80
C ARG A 219 -2.10 -13.28 5.75
N LEU A 220 -3.39 -12.97 5.88
CA LEU A 220 -3.88 -11.94 6.82
C LEU A 220 -3.51 -12.29 8.27
N LEU A 221 -3.76 -13.53 8.69
CA LEU A 221 -3.39 -14.00 10.02
C LEU A 221 -1.89 -13.89 10.27
N LEU A 222 -1.07 -14.18 9.27
CA LEU A 222 0.38 -14.00 9.38
C LEU A 222 0.72 -12.53 9.60
N ALA A 223 0.14 -11.63 8.80
CA ALA A 223 0.43 -10.21 8.90
C ALA A 223 0.08 -9.67 10.30
N VAL A 224 -1.09 -10.05 10.82
CA VAL A 224 -1.53 -9.69 12.17
C VAL A 224 -0.61 -10.31 13.23
N LYS A 225 -0.34 -11.62 13.19
CA LYS A 225 0.45 -12.29 14.24
C LYS A 225 1.93 -11.91 14.20
N GLY A 226 2.49 -11.63 13.03
CA GLY A 226 3.91 -11.37 12.83
C GLY A 226 4.32 -9.91 12.99
N PHE A 227 3.41 -8.95 12.73
CA PHE A 227 3.77 -7.53 12.59
C PHE A 227 2.97 -6.55 13.45
N THR A 228 2.19 -7.03 14.43
CA THR A 228 1.42 -6.14 15.35
C THR A 228 2.27 -5.50 16.45
N ALA A 229 3.51 -5.97 16.68
CA ALA A 229 4.35 -5.50 17.79
C ALA A 229 4.50 -3.97 17.87
N PRO A 230 4.75 -3.22 16.77
CA PRO A 230 4.88 -1.77 16.84
C PRO A 230 3.64 -1.12 17.47
N PHE A 231 2.43 -1.49 17.04
CA PHE A 231 1.20 -0.90 17.60
C PHE A 231 1.05 -1.17 19.10
N ARG A 232 1.38 -2.36 19.58
CA ARG A 232 1.29 -2.71 21.01
C ARG A 232 2.32 -1.98 21.85
N VAL A 233 3.55 -1.90 21.37
CA VAL A 233 4.63 -1.22 22.11
C VAL A 233 4.42 0.29 22.15
N TRP A 234 3.95 0.88 21.05
CA TRP A 234 3.58 2.30 21.02
C TRP A 234 2.37 2.62 21.91
N ASP A 235 1.39 1.72 22.02
CA ASP A 235 0.28 1.86 22.99
C ASP A 235 0.79 1.93 24.44
N GLN A 236 1.85 1.19 24.78
CA GLN A 236 2.44 1.24 26.13
C GLN A 236 3.12 2.57 26.47
N VAL A 237 3.49 3.38 25.48
CA VAL A 237 4.08 4.71 25.72
C VAL A 237 3.11 5.62 26.48
N ALA A 238 1.80 5.51 26.22
CA ALA A 238 0.78 6.31 26.89
C ALA A 238 0.63 6.00 28.40
N TYR A 239 1.07 4.81 28.84
CA TYR A 239 0.97 4.36 30.23
C TYR A 239 2.25 4.56 31.04
N VAL A 240 3.30 5.12 30.43
CA VAL A 240 4.54 5.41 31.16
C VAL A 240 4.27 6.46 32.23
N GLN A 241 4.64 6.14 33.47
CA GLN A 241 4.50 7.08 34.59
C GLN A 241 5.48 8.25 34.43
N VAL A 242 4.93 9.44 34.24
CA VAL A 242 5.68 10.68 34.10
C VAL A 242 5.75 11.39 35.46
N PRO A 243 6.93 11.87 35.89
CA PRO A 243 7.04 12.66 37.11
C PRO A 243 6.15 13.92 37.04
N PRO A 244 5.38 14.24 38.10
CA PRO A 244 4.47 15.39 38.10
C PRO A 244 5.20 16.75 38.02
N SER A 245 6.50 16.78 38.31
CA SER A 245 7.34 17.99 38.29
C SER A 245 8.16 18.14 37.01
N LEU A 246 7.54 17.91 35.84
CA LEU A 246 8.24 18.00 34.56
C LEU A 246 8.54 19.47 34.20
N LYS A 247 9.82 19.85 34.15
CA LYS A 247 10.25 21.22 33.75
C LYS A 247 10.30 21.43 32.24
N ALA A 248 10.51 20.35 31.48
CA ALA A 248 10.60 20.35 30.03
C ALA A 248 10.13 18.99 29.49
N PRO A 249 9.62 18.92 28.25
CA PRO A 249 9.21 17.65 27.64
C PRO A 249 10.36 16.64 27.60
N LEU A 250 10.05 15.38 27.91
CA LEU A 250 10.97 14.26 27.83
C LEU A 250 11.24 13.88 26.38
N LYS A 251 12.47 13.47 26.08
CA LYS A 251 12.81 12.98 24.74
C LYS A 251 12.43 11.51 24.61
N LEU A 252 11.51 11.22 23.69
CA LEU A 252 11.15 9.86 23.27
C LEU A 252 11.85 9.58 21.95
N CYS A 253 12.83 8.69 21.99
CA CYS A 253 13.66 8.41 20.83
C CYS A 253 13.19 7.18 20.08
N VAL A 254 13.32 7.22 18.75
CA VAL A 254 13.04 6.08 17.87
C VAL A 254 14.32 5.63 17.21
N GLY A 255 14.59 4.32 17.30
CA GLY A 255 15.79 3.68 16.77
C GLY A 255 15.67 3.21 15.33
N LYS A 256 16.11 1.98 15.11
CA LYS A 256 16.39 1.39 13.79
C LYS A 256 15.14 1.27 12.93
N GLU A 257 14.00 1.05 13.57
CA GLU A 257 12.69 0.84 12.96
C GLU A 257 11.84 2.10 12.93
N TRP A 258 12.46 3.26 12.69
CA TRP A 258 11.79 4.57 12.62
C TRP A 258 10.61 4.59 11.63
N TYR A 259 10.70 3.84 10.53
CA TYR A 259 9.66 3.74 9.50
C TYR A 259 8.42 2.95 9.97
N ARG A 260 8.44 2.38 11.18
CA ARG A 260 7.30 1.74 11.84
C ARG A 260 6.67 2.60 12.93
N PHE A 261 7.19 3.79 13.16
CA PHE A 261 6.55 4.77 14.04
C PHE A 261 5.16 5.12 13.49
N PRO A 262 4.06 4.86 14.23
CA PRO A 262 2.71 4.98 13.68
C PRO A 262 2.31 6.44 13.43
N SER A 263 2.45 7.30 14.45
CA SER A 263 2.22 8.74 14.36
C SER A 263 2.49 9.42 15.70
N HIS A 264 2.77 10.72 15.65
CA HIS A 264 2.72 11.60 16.82
C HIS A 264 1.36 11.61 17.54
N PHE A 265 0.27 11.26 16.85
CA PHE A 265 -1.05 11.13 17.48
C PHE A 265 -1.12 10.06 18.57
N PHE A 266 -0.24 9.05 18.55
CA PHE A 266 -0.20 7.99 19.57
C PHE A 266 0.70 8.35 20.77
N VAL A 267 1.36 9.51 20.72
CA VAL A 267 2.19 10.04 21.79
C VAL A 267 1.50 11.29 22.32
N GLU A 268 0.34 11.11 22.95
CA GLU A 268 -0.50 12.23 23.38
C GLU A 268 0.13 13.02 24.54
N GLY A 269 0.12 14.35 24.41
CA GLY A 269 0.42 15.30 25.48
C GLY A 269 1.74 16.06 25.34
N ASN A 270 1.80 17.25 25.93
CA ASN A 270 2.95 18.16 25.88
C ASN A 270 4.14 17.72 26.75
N TRP A 271 4.16 16.45 27.17
CA TRP A 271 5.18 15.90 28.05
C TRP A 271 6.30 15.19 27.30
N THR A 272 6.15 14.93 25.98
CA THR A 272 7.22 14.35 25.16
C THR A 272 7.57 15.16 23.93
N THR A 273 8.77 14.90 23.41
CA THR A 273 9.20 15.30 22.09
C THR A 273 9.86 14.11 21.42
N VAL A 274 9.33 13.70 20.25
CA VAL A 274 9.89 12.58 19.49
C VAL A 274 11.18 13.02 18.79
N ARG A 275 12.20 12.19 18.88
CA ARG A 275 13.50 12.35 18.22
C ARG A 275 13.94 11.03 17.62
N PHE A 276 14.91 11.08 16.72
CA PHE A 276 15.52 9.89 16.16
C PHE A 276 16.93 9.72 16.71
N ILE A 277 17.38 8.50 16.92
CA ILE A 277 18.78 8.22 17.22
C ILE A 277 19.50 7.77 15.97
N ARG A 278 20.83 7.88 15.97
CA ARG A 278 21.64 7.44 14.84
C ARG A 278 21.46 5.94 14.62
N SER A 279 21.13 5.55 13.40
CA SER A 279 21.07 4.17 12.92
C SER A 279 21.90 4.04 11.65
N LYS A 280 21.97 2.84 11.06
CA LYS A 280 22.59 2.59 9.75
C LYS A 280 21.88 3.29 8.58
N PHE A 281 20.73 3.92 8.83
CA PHE A 281 20.04 4.71 7.85
C PHE A 281 20.68 6.10 7.73
N ASP A 282 21.43 6.31 6.65
CA ASP A 282 22.06 7.60 6.29
C ASP A 282 21.18 8.45 5.36
N GLY A 283 19.87 8.23 5.39
CA GLY A 283 18.90 8.98 4.61
C GLY A 283 18.22 10.10 5.38
N GLN A 284 17.33 10.82 4.72
CA GLN A 284 16.55 11.89 5.32
C GLN A 284 15.43 11.32 6.20
N LEU A 285 15.39 11.76 7.46
CA LEU A 285 14.36 11.37 8.44
C LEU A 285 13.17 12.33 8.44
N PRO A 286 11.98 11.91 8.89
CA PRO A 286 10.81 12.78 9.01
C PRO A 286 11.09 14.03 9.87
N GLY A 287 10.64 15.19 9.40
CA GLY A 287 10.73 16.47 10.12
C GLY A 287 9.49 16.75 10.96
N LEU A 288 9.63 17.68 11.91
CA LEU A 288 8.50 18.22 12.67
C LEU A 288 7.95 19.45 11.96
N PHE A 289 6.64 19.60 11.97
CA PHE A 289 6.02 20.85 11.56
C PHE A 289 6.39 21.97 12.55
N PRO A 290 6.59 23.21 12.07
CA PRO A 290 6.84 24.33 12.96
C PRO A 290 5.60 24.58 13.84
N GLU A 291 5.84 25.00 15.08
CA GLU A 291 4.76 25.46 15.95
C GLU A 291 4.11 26.70 15.32
N SER A 292 2.78 26.70 15.25
CA SER A 292 2.00 27.80 14.67
C SER A 292 0.86 28.20 15.61
N PRO A 293 0.44 29.48 15.59
CA PRO A 293 -0.72 29.92 16.37
C PRO A 293 -1.98 29.14 15.98
N ASP A 294 -2.86 28.87 16.95
CA ASP A 294 -4.12 28.14 16.75
C ASP A 294 -5.19 28.98 16.05
N SER A 295 -4.84 29.52 14.89
CA SER A 295 -5.73 30.25 13.98
C SER A 295 -5.63 29.63 12.59
N LEU A 296 -6.68 29.76 11.78
CA LEU A 296 -6.68 29.25 10.41
C LEU A 296 -5.45 29.76 9.62
N TRP A 297 -5.18 31.06 9.72
CA TRP A 297 -4.06 31.69 9.01
C TRP A 297 -2.70 31.32 9.61
N GLY A 298 -2.61 31.13 10.93
CA GLY A 298 -1.40 30.60 11.57
C GLY A 298 -1.03 29.21 11.04
N ARG A 299 -2.02 28.32 10.88
CA ARG A 299 -1.81 26.98 10.29
C ARG A 299 -1.41 27.04 8.82
N VAL A 300 -2.00 27.95 8.04
CA VAL A 300 -1.59 28.18 6.64
C VAL A 300 -0.15 28.67 6.56
N GLU A 301 0.25 29.59 7.43
CA GLU A 301 1.64 30.09 7.46
C GLU A 301 2.62 28.99 7.87
N GLY A 302 2.25 28.18 8.88
CA GLY A 302 3.03 27.00 9.25
C GLY A 302 3.19 25.98 8.11
N ALA A 303 2.14 25.77 7.29
CA ALA A 303 2.18 24.90 6.12
C ALA A 303 3.02 25.47 4.96
N ARG A 304 3.17 26.80 4.87
CA ARG A 304 4.01 27.48 3.89
C ARG A 304 5.49 27.47 4.25
N SER A 305 5.81 27.35 5.53
CA SER A 305 7.18 27.32 6.01
C SER A 305 7.92 26.14 5.39
N GLU A 306 8.88 26.42 4.51
CA GLU A 306 9.78 25.42 3.97
C GLU A 306 10.90 25.17 4.99
N ASP A 307 11.12 23.91 5.35
CA ASP A 307 12.26 23.52 6.19
C ASP A 307 13.51 23.38 5.29
N GLU A 308 14.44 24.32 5.45
CA GLU A 308 15.67 24.43 4.66
C GLU A 308 16.62 23.22 4.81
N THR A 309 16.37 22.36 5.80
CA THR A 309 17.19 21.15 6.01
C THR A 309 16.79 19.99 5.07
N PHE A 310 15.62 20.05 4.42
CA PHE A 310 15.24 19.05 3.42
C PHE A 310 16.08 19.16 2.15
N ASN A 311 16.49 18.03 1.57
CA ASN A 311 17.31 18.01 0.37
C ASN A 311 16.75 17.03 -0.67
N SER A 312 16.97 17.32 -1.95
CA SER A 312 16.44 16.52 -3.07
C SER A 312 17.19 15.21 -3.32
N ARG A 313 18.15 14.85 -2.46
CA ARG A 313 19.04 13.69 -2.62
C ARG A 313 18.94 12.69 -1.47
N ASN A 314 17.93 12.83 -0.60
CA ASN A 314 17.72 11.95 0.55
C ASN A 314 19.00 11.80 1.40
N LEU A 315 19.79 12.87 1.56
CA LEU A 315 20.98 12.86 2.41
C LEU A 315 20.57 13.02 3.88
N GLN A 316 21.30 12.34 4.78
CA GLN A 316 21.12 12.47 6.22
C GLN A 316 21.21 13.92 6.67
N ASP A 317 20.33 14.29 7.58
CA ASP A 317 20.40 15.55 8.31
C ASP A 317 20.52 15.27 9.81
N GLU A 318 21.57 15.81 10.41
CA GLU A 318 21.89 15.58 11.83
C GLU A 318 21.00 16.39 12.77
N SER A 319 20.30 17.43 12.29
CA SER A 319 19.44 18.26 13.15
C SER A 319 18.29 17.49 13.82
N ARG A 320 17.89 16.37 13.20
CA ARG A 320 16.82 15.48 13.67
C ARG A 320 17.32 14.37 14.60
N LEU A 321 18.63 14.20 14.67
CA LEU A 321 19.27 13.16 15.46
C LEU A 321 19.52 13.64 16.89
N GLU A 322 19.34 12.73 17.82
CA GLU A 322 19.62 12.91 19.23
C GLU A 322 20.57 11.81 19.71
N ARG A 323 21.34 12.09 20.77
CA ARG A 323 22.16 11.07 21.42
C ARG A 323 21.28 10.18 22.29
N ALA A 324 21.45 8.87 22.21
CA ALA A 324 20.64 7.92 22.96
C ALA A 324 20.66 8.20 24.48
N GLU A 325 21.78 8.64 25.03
CA GLU A 325 21.91 8.94 26.47
C GLU A 325 21.03 10.09 26.94
N ASN A 326 20.62 10.99 26.03
CA ASN A 326 19.72 12.12 26.32
C ASN A 326 18.23 11.73 26.24
N CYS A 327 17.93 10.51 25.80
CA CYS A 327 16.57 10.02 25.62
C CYS A 327 16.07 9.41 26.93
N ALA A 328 14.89 9.84 27.38
CA ALA A 328 14.25 9.29 28.58
C ALA A 328 13.60 7.94 28.29
N LEU A 329 13.07 7.81 27.07
CA LEU A 329 12.48 6.60 26.52
C LEU A 329 13.07 6.32 25.14
N LEU A 330 13.20 5.05 24.80
CA LEU A 330 13.69 4.61 23.50
C LEU A 330 12.83 3.45 22.99
N VAL A 331 12.29 3.58 21.79
CA VAL A 331 11.62 2.49 21.08
C VAL A 331 12.57 1.97 20.02
N ASP A 332 12.91 0.69 20.09
CA ASP A 332 13.85 0.05 19.17
C ASP A 332 13.45 -1.41 18.89
N MET A 333 14.17 -2.05 17.96
CA MET A 333 14.01 -3.46 17.64
C MET A 333 15.31 -4.22 17.89
N ALA A 334 15.22 -5.23 18.75
CA ALA A 334 16.30 -6.14 19.09
C ALA A 334 16.20 -7.44 18.28
N THR A 335 17.21 -7.74 17.46
CA THR A 335 17.33 -9.02 16.76
C THR A 335 18.66 -9.69 17.05
N ALA A 336 18.70 -11.03 17.01
CA ALA A 336 19.90 -11.80 17.34
C ALA A 336 21.08 -11.57 16.37
N HIS A 337 20.82 -11.08 15.15
CA HIS A 337 21.83 -10.86 14.11
C HIS A 337 22.03 -9.38 13.78
N GLN A 338 21.61 -8.46 14.67
CA GLN A 338 21.80 -7.04 14.42
C GLN A 338 23.28 -6.64 14.50
N GLN A 339 23.64 -5.66 13.68
CA GLN A 339 24.98 -5.07 13.63
C GLN A 339 25.05 -3.71 14.35
N GLU A 340 23.90 -3.20 14.79
CA GLU A 340 23.76 -1.93 15.51
C GLU A 340 23.64 -2.17 17.01
N ASP A 341 23.82 -1.12 17.81
CA ASP A 341 23.88 -1.20 19.26
C ASP A 341 22.67 -1.92 19.88
N HIS A 342 22.95 -2.79 20.85
CA HIS A 342 21.98 -3.50 21.68
C HIS A 342 21.62 -2.66 22.91
N TYR A 343 20.82 -1.60 22.75
CA TYR A 343 20.44 -0.73 23.87
C TYR A 343 19.72 -1.48 24.99
N GLU A 344 19.04 -2.57 24.67
CA GLU A 344 18.35 -3.45 25.62
C GLU A 344 19.29 -4.23 26.54
N GLU A 345 20.58 -4.33 26.19
CA GLU A 345 21.62 -5.02 26.97
C GLU A 345 22.56 -4.04 27.67
N GLN A 346 22.47 -2.74 27.37
CA GLN A 346 23.35 -1.72 27.92
C GLN A 346 22.97 -1.29 29.34
N GLU A 347 23.98 -1.02 30.17
CA GLU A 347 23.77 -0.48 31.52
C GLU A 347 23.11 0.92 31.47
N GLY A 348 22.00 1.08 32.18
CA GLY A 348 21.24 2.33 32.26
C GLY A 348 19.92 2.31 31.49
N TRP A 349 19.66 1.27 30.71
CA TRP A 349 18.37 1.01 30.08
C TRP A 349 17.63 -0.13 30.77
N GLU A 350 16.34 0.08 31.02
CA GLU A 350 15.41 -0.92 31.56
C GLU A 350 14.34 -1.22 30.52
N ILE A 351 14.03 -2.50 30.29
CA ILE A 351 12.94 -2.92 29.39
C ILE A 351 11.62 -2.70 30.13
N VAL A 352 10.83 -1.74 29.65
CA VAL A 352 9.48 -1.47 30.18
C VAL A 352 8.47 -2.47 29.62
N TYR A 353 8.56 -2.72 28.32
CA TYR A 353 7.66 -3.62 27.61
C TYR A 353 8.32 -4.14 26.33
N GLU A 354 8.02 -5.39 25.96
CA GLU A 354 8.50 -6.00 24.73
C GLU A 354 7.44 -6.89 24.10
N GLU A 355 7.43 -6.94 22.77
CA GLU A 355 6.58 -7.85 22.01
C GLU A 355 7.38 -8.56 20.89
N PRO A 356 7.08 -9.84 20.62
CA PRO A 356 7.75 -10.58 19.56
C PRO A 356 7.37 -10.01 18.19
N PHE A 357 8.38 -9.84 17.34
CA PHE A 357 8.23 -9.34 15.97
C PHE A 357 8.87 -10.31 14.99
N LEU A 358 8.18 -10.65 13.90
CA LEU A 358 8.66 -11.65 12.94
C LEU A 358 9.91 -11.15 12.20
N ASP A 359 11.02 -11.87 12.34
CA ASP A 359 12.24 -11.59 11.57
C ASP A 359 12.14 -12.27 10.20
N VAL A 360 11.85 -11.45 9.19
CA VAL A 360 11.66 -11.88 7.79
C VAL A 360 12.96 -12.37 7.15
N ALA A 361 14.12 -11.83 7.57
CA ALA A 361 15.41 -12.17 7.00
C ALA A 361 15.86 -13.56 7.46
N SER A 362 15.67 -13.87 8.75
CA SER A 362 16.03 -15.16 9.34
C SER A 362 15.00 -16.27 9.06
N SER A 363 13.77 -15.91 8.70
CA SER A 363 12.68 -16.86 8.41
C SER A 363 12.64 -17.31 6.94
N ARG A 364 12.07 -18.49 6.67
CA ARG A 364 12.00 -19.09 5.32
C ARG A 364 10.58 -19.15 4.75
N PHE A 365 10.47 -19.09 3.43
CA PHE A 365 9.23 -19.42 2.72
C PHE A 365 8.91 -20.92 2.91
N PRO A 366 7.63 -21.32 3.10
CA PRO A 366 6.41 -20.50 3.11
C PRO A 366 6.03 -19.93 4.49
N PHE A 367 6.74 -20.29 5.56
CA PHE A 367 6.36 -20.00 6.95
C PHE A 367 6.36 -18.51 7.30
N LYS A 368 7.20 -17.72 6.63
CA LYS A 368 7.21 -16.25 6.75
C LYS A 368 6.19 -15.52 5.88
N THR A 369 5.39 -16.27 5.10
CA THR A 369 4.46 -15.71 4.11
C THR A 369 3.01 -16.14 4.35
N PHE A 370 2.81 -17.35 4.89
CA PHE A 370 1.51 -17.90 5.22
C PHE A 370 1.48 -18.40 6.66
N TYR A 371 0.39 -18.09 7.37
CA TYR A 371 0.20 -18.56 8.73
C TYR A 371 -0.17 -20.05 8.74
N LEU A 372 0.67 -20.85 9.39
CA LEU A 372 0.47 -22.28 9.61
C LEU A 372 0.52 -22.53 11.13
N PRO A 373 -0.63 -22.71 11.81
CA PRO A 373 -0.73 -22.62 13.27
C PRO A 373 0.34 -23.39 14.06
N TRP A 374 0.58 -24.66 13.69
CA TRP A 374 1.49 -25.58 14.38
C TRP A 374 2.97 -25.35 14.06
N MET A 375 3.26 -24.63 12.97
CA MET A 375 4.61 -24.43 12.46
C MET A 375 5.09 -22.99 12.61
N PHE A 376 4.19 -22.03 12.81
CA PHE A 376 4.49 -20.61 12.87
C PHE A 376 5.60 -20.29 13.88
N ASN A 377 5.45 -20.72 15.13
CA ASN A 377 6.46 -20.47 16.17
C ASN A 377 7.72 -21.36 16.03
N ARG A 378 7.62 -22.50 15.33
CA ARG A 378 8.72 -23.48 15.22
C ARG A 378 9.65 -23.23 14.04
N LYS A 379 9.13 -22.60 12.98
CA LYS A 379 9.83 -22.44 11.70
C LYS A 379 10.20 -21.00 11.37
N ASN A 380 9.69 -20.04 12.15
CA ASN A 380 10.05 -18.64 12.05
C ASN A 380 10.92 -18.22 13.22
N SER A 381 11.77 -17.25 12.95
CA SER A 381 12.58 -16.54 13.94
C SER A 381 11.90 -15.22 14.29
N PHE A 382 12.04 -14.79 15.54
CA PHE A 382 11.43 -13.56 16.03
C PHE A 382 12.50 -12.68 16.68
N GLY A 383 12.46 -11.38 16.36
CA GLY A 383 13.07 -10.33 17.15
C GLY A 383 12.12 -9.86 18.25
N ARG A 384 12.58 -8.89 19.04
CA ARG A 384 11.82 -8.22 20.10
C ARG A 384 11.70 -6.76 19.74
N TYR A 385 10.47 -6.26 19.62
CA TYR A 385 10.22 -4.83 19.54
C TYR A 385 10.10 -4.33 20.97
N VAL A 386 10.95 -3.39 21.39
CA VAL A 386 11.16 -3.04 22.79
C VAL A 386 10.88 -1.57 23.05
N LEU A 387 10.27 -1.29 24.21
CA LEU A 387 10.22 0.03 24.82
C LEU A 387 11.18 0.03 26.02
N LEU A 388 12.20 0.86 25.93
CA LEU A 388 13.25 1.02 26.93
C LEU A 388 13.06 2.34 27.69
N LYS A 389 13.43 2.31 28.96
CA LYS A 389 13.43 3.47 29.87
C LYS A 389 14.84 3.72 30.37
N ASN A 390 15.27 4.98 30.32
CA ASN A 390 16.58 5.37 30.83
C ASN A 390 16.50 5.61 32.34
N VAL A 391 17.12 4.72 33.12
CA VAL A 391 17.04 4.69 34.59
C VAL A 391 17.70 5.93 35.21
N LYS A 392 18.64 6.58 34.51
CA LYS A 392 19.30 7.81 35.00
C LYS A 392 18.38 9.02 34.91
N ILE A 393 17.48 9.06 33.92
CA ILE A 393 16.57 10.19 33.67
C ILE A 393 15.23 9.97 34.37
N LEU A 394 14.68 8.77 34.21
CA LEU A 394 13.47 8.33 34.86
C LEU A 394 13.83 7.17 35.79
N PRO A 395 14.09 7.41 37.08
CA PRO A 395 14.32 6.33 38.02
C PRO A 395 13.08 5.43 38.12
N SER A 396 13.29 4.14 38.35
CA SER A 396 12.21 3.20 38.67
C SER A 396 11.67 3.59 40.05
N SER A 397 10.34 3.66 40.20
CA SER A 397 9.73 3.91 41.50
C SER A 397 10.11 2.77 42.43
N THR A 398 11.05 3.02 43.34
CA THR A 398 11.28 2.14 44.48
C THR A 398 9.97 2.10 45.26
N GLY A 399 9.28 0.96 45.21
CA GLY A 399 8.13 0.68 46.07
C GLY A 399 8.53 0.68 47.53
#